data_AF-A0A2W0CAV9-F1
#
_entry.id   AF-A0A2W0CAV9-F1
#
_cell.length_a   1.000
_cell.length_b   1.000
_cell.length_c   1.000
_cell.angle_alpha   90.00
_cell.angle_beta   90.00
_cell.angle_gamma   90.00
#
_symmetry.space_group_name_H-M   'P 1'
#
loop_
_entity.id
_entity.type
_entity.pdbx_description
1 polymer ?
#
loop_
_entity_poly.entity_id
_entity_poly.type
_entity_poly.pdbx_seq_one_letter_code
_entity_poly.pdbx_strand_id
1 'polypeptide(L)'
;MKEIKEESGFDVVPLRLLAVLDKKFHGHPPEPYHVYKMFIQCEITGGTAESGVETSAVQFFDRHDLPELSLERNTAAQVKTMFEFLDHPTKEVILD
;
A
#
# COMPACT_ATOMS: atom_id res chain seq x y z
N MET A 1 8.60 8.09 2.53
CA MET A 1 9.97 7.92 1.97
C MET A 1 10.85 7.11 2.90
N LYS A 2 11.01 7.52 4.17
CA LYS A 2 11.77 6.78 5.17
C LYS A 2 11.31 5.32 5.34
N GLU A 3 10.00 5.09 5.54
CA GLU A 3 9.42 3.76 5.73
C GLU A 3 9.75 2.79 4.58
N ILE A 4 9.54 3.20 3.32
CA ILE A 4 9.82 2.34 2.14
C ILE A 4 11.30 1.95 2.08
N LYS A 5 12.23 2.87 2.38
CA LYS A 5 13.66 2.55 2.40
C LYS A 5 14.01 1.58 3.52
N GLU A 6 13.46 1.78 4.72
CA GLU A 6 13.74 0.96 5.91
C GLU A 6 13.12 -0.44 5.84
N GLU A 7 11.94 -0.57 5.23
CA GLU A 7 11.22 -1.84 5.14
C GLU A 7 11.55 -2.64 3.88
N SER A 8 11.89 -1.97 2.77
CA SER A 8 12.04 -2.63 1.46
C SER A 8 13.40 -2.46 0.79
N GLY A 9 14.26 -1.55 1.27
CA GLY A 9 15.54 -1.22 0.65
C GLY A 9 15.47 -0.32 -0.60
N PHE A 10 14.28 0.00 -1.10
CA PHE A 10 14.09 0.79 -2.32
C PHE A 10 14.15 2.29 -2.07
N ASP A 11 14.79 3.00 -2.99
CA ASP A 11 14.70 4.45 -3.10
C ASP A 11 13.56 4.78 -4.06
N VAL A 12 12.66 5.65 -3.64
CA VAL A 12 11.46 5.98 -4.42
C VAL A 12 11.24 7.49 -4.51
N VAL A 13 10.32 7.93 -5.38
CA VAL A 13 9.76 9.29 -5.39
C VAL A 13 8.23 9.21 -5.37
N PRO A 14 7.53 10.01 -4.56
CA PRO A 14 6.07 10.01 -4.55
C PRO A 14 5.56 10.71 -5.81
N LEU A 15 4.60 10.09 -6.49
CA LEU A 15 4.02 10.62 -7.72
C LEU A 15 2.63 11.19 -7.49
N ARG A 16 1.77 10.45 -6.78
CA ARG A 16 0.34 10.73 -6.74
C ARG A 16 -0.35 10.16 -5.49
N LEU A 17 -1.25 10.93 -4.89
CA LEU A 17 -2.20 10.42 -3.90
C LEU A 17 -3.31 9.65 -4.62
N LEU A 18 -3.52 8.39 -4.27
CA LEU A 18 -4.54 7.53 -4.87
C LEU A 18 -5.83 7.51 -4.05
N ALA A 19 -5.72 7.44 -2.72
CA ALA A 19 -6.88 7.40 -1.85
C ALA A 19 -6.59 7.90 -0.43
N VAL A 20 -7.62 8.47 0.21
CA VAL A 20 -7.69 8.71 1.65
C VAL A 20 -8.92 7.98 2.17
N LEU A 21 -8.70 6.87 2.87
CA LEU A 21 -9.76 5.96 3.27
C LEU A 21 -9.93 5.93 4.78
N ASP A 22 -11.16 5.93 5.27
CA ASP A 22 -11.44 5.69 6.68
C ASP A 22 -11.44 4.18 6.93
N LYS A 23 -10.49 3.69 7.75
CA LYS A 23 -10.36 2.27 8.07
C LYS A 23 -11.68 1.63 8.53
N LYS A 24 -12.58 2.40 9.15
CA LYS A 24 -13.91 1.95 9.58
C LYS A 24 -14.81 1.46 8.43
N PHE A 25 -14.66 1.99 7.22
CA PHE A 25 -15.55 1.70 6.09
C PHE A 25 -15.07 0.57 5.16
N HIS A 26 -13.88 0.01 5.39
CA HIS A 26 -13.23 -0.92 4.46
C HIS A 26 -13.11 -2.37 4.95
N GLY A 27 -13.95 -2.79 5.90
CA GLY A 27 -14.04 -4.19 6.33
C GLY A 27 -12.81 -4.71 7.08
N HIS A 28 -12.08 -3.82 7.77
CA HIS A 28 -10.98 -4.21 8.63
C HIS A 28 -11.47 -4.88 9.93
N PRO A 29 -10.62 -5.68 10.61
CA PRO A 29 -10.90 -6.15 11.96
C PRO A 29 -11.19 -4.99 12.93
N PRO A 30 -12.05 -5.22 13.95
CA PRO A 30 -12.40 -4.19 14.93
C PRO A 30 -11.16 -3.64 15.66
N GLU A 31 -11.11 -2.32 15.82
CA GLU A 31 -10.07 -1.64 16.61
C GLU A 31 -10.68 -0.46 17.39
N PRO A 32 -10.03 0.01 18.48
CA PRO A 32 -10.54 1.13 19.26
C PRO A 32 -10.20 2.50 18.66
N TYR A 33 -9.30 2.58 17.69
CA TYR A 33 -8.84 3.83 17.10
C TYR A 33 -9.55 4.16 15.79
N HIS A 34 -9.67 5.45 15.51
CA HIS A 34 -10.13 5.94 14.22
C HIS A 34 -8.92 6.26 13.35
N VAL A 35 -8.78 5.58 12.22
CA VAL A 35 -7.56 5.65 11.41
C VAL A 35 -7.91 5.99 9.96
N TYR A 36 -7.32 7.06 9.45
CA TYR A 36 -7.31 7.35 8.02
C TYR A 36 -6.08 6.74 7.37
N LYS A 37 -6.28 6.10 6.21
CA LYS A 37 -5.26 5.44 5.43
C LYS A 37 -5.02 6.21 4.14
N MET A 38 -3.80 6.70 3.96
CA MET A 38 -3.38 7.38 2.74
C MET A 38 -2.61 6.42 1.85
N PHE A 39 -3.10 6.18 0.64
CA PHE A 39 -2.43 5.36 -0.36
C PHE A 39 -1.72 6.27 -1.36
N ILE A 40 -0.39 6.22 -1.39
CA ILE A 40 0.44 7.09 -2.22
C ILE A 40 1.19 6.24 -3.23
N GLN A 41 1.00 6.53 -4.51
CA GLN A 41 1.79 5.94 -5.59
C GLN A 41 3.19 6.52 -5.59
N CYS A 42 4.19 5.63 -5.65
CA CYS A 42 5.59 5.98 -5.76
C CYS A 42 6.22 5.29 -6.97
N GLU A 43 7.29 5.88 -7.49
CA GLU A 43 8.15 5.28 -8.51
C GLU A 43 9.50 4.92 -7.89
N ILE A 44 10.00 3.71 -8.18
CA ILE A 44 11.33 3.28 -7.75
C ILE A 44 12.38 3.98 -8.61
N THR A 45 13.31 4.68 -7.96
CA THR A 45 14.41 5.41 -8.61
C THR A 45 15.78 4.77 -8.32
N GLY A 46 15.83 3.82 -7.39
CA GLY A 46 17.05 3.10 -7.06
C GLY A 46 16.85 2.11 -5.90
N GLY A 47 17.96 1.63 -5.36
CA GLY A 47 17.99 0.62 -4.31
C GLY A 47 17.73 -0.80 -4.82
N THR A 48 17.71 -1.73 -3.88
CA THR A 48 17.48 -3.16 -4.13
C THR A 48 16.62 -3.72 -3.02
N ALA A 49 15.86 -4.79 -3.31
CA ALA A 49 15.07 -5.46 -2.31
C ALA A 49 15.95 -5.97 -1.16
N GLU A 50 15.76 -5.41 0.03
CA GLU A 50 16.53 -5.73 1.22
C GLU A 50 15.61 -5.71 2.44
N SER A 51 15.69 -6.76 3.26
CA SER A 51 14.97 -6.88 4.52
C SER A 51 15.56 -5.96 5.59
N GLY A 52 14.71 -5.20 6.28
CA GLY A 52 15.09 -4.41 7.46
C GLY A 52 15.00 -5.18 8.78
N VAL A 53 15.27 -4.49 9.91
CA VAL A 53 15.12 -5.07 11.26
C VAL A 53 13.66 -5.47 11.54
N GLU A 54 12.70 -4.75 10.94
CA GLU A 54 11.26 -4.95 11.14
C GLU A 54 10.59 -5.78 10.02
N THR A 55 11.30 -6.03 8.91
CA THR A 55 10.74 -6.71 7.72
C THR A 55 11.57 -7.93 7.38
N SER A 56 10.99 -9.13 7.44
CA SER A 56 11.71 -10.39 7.23
C SER A 56 11.92 -10.75 5.76
N ALA A 57 11.10 -10.22 4.84
CA ALA A 57 11.19 -10.49 3.41
C ALA A 57 10.54 -9.36 2.60
N VAL A 58 11.04 -9.18 1.37
CA VAL A 58 10.55 -8.15 0.44
C VAL A 58 10.35 -8.80 -0.92
N GLN A 59 9.12 -8.74 -1.44
CA GLN A 59 8.74 -9.34 -2.72
C GLN A 59 7.67 -8.50 -3.43
N PHE A 60 7.61 -8.65 -4.75
CA PHE A 60 6.50 -8.16 -5.56
C PHE A 60 5.54 -9.32 -5.87
N PHE A 61 4.25 -9.03 -5.88
CA PHE A 61 3.19 -10.02 -6.05
C PHE A 61 2.29 -9.66 -7.23
N ASP A 62 1.86 -10.67 -7.99
CA ASP A 62 0.85 -10.49 -9.03
C ASP A 62 -0.54 -10.31 -8.41
N ARG A 63 -1.43 -9.62 -9.13
CA ARG A 63 -2.82 -9.40 -8.68
C ARG A 63 -3.61 -10.70 -8.45
N HIS A 64 -3.20 -11.82 -9.03
CA HIS A 64 -3.83 -13.13 -8.87
C HIS A 64 -3.05 -14.08 -7.95
N ASP A 65 -1.89 -13.65 -7.45
CA ASP A 65 -1.01 -14.45 -6.57
C ASP A 65 -0.59 -13.61 -5.36
N LEU A 66 -1.60 -13.07 -4.67
CA LEU A 66 -1.39 -12.28 -3.46
C LEU A 66 -1.00 -13.19 -2.28
N PRO A 67 -0.09 -12.72 -1.41
CA PRO A 67 0.25 -13.44 -0.20
C PRO A 67 -0.91 -13.35 0.80
N GLU A 68 -0.78 -14.05 1.93
CA GLU A 68 -1.65 -13.81 3.07
C GLU A 68 -1.53 -12.35 3.52
N LEU A 69 -2.67 -11.66 3.59
CA LEU A 69 -2.71 -10.23 3.90
C LEU A 69 -2.86 -10.01 5.40
N SER A 70 -2.08 -9.04 5.92
CA SER A 70 -2.34 -8.45 7.23
C SER A 70 -3.59 -7.57 7.14
N LEU A 71 -4.76 -8.14 7.46
CA LEU A 71 -6.06 -7.48 7.28
C LEU A 71 -6.23 -6.22 8.14
N GLU A 72 -5.46 -6.04 9.21
CA GLU A 72 -5.42 -4.78 9.96
C GLU A 72 -4.76 -3.66 9.14
N ARG A 73 -3.79 -4.00 8.31
CA ARG A 73 -3.08 -3.05 7.45
C ARG A 73 -3.82 -2.84 6.14
N ASN A 74 -4.04 -3.87 5.34
CA ASN A 74 -4.64 -3.72 4.02
C ASN A 74 -5.62 -4.86 3.75
N THR A 75 -6.82 -4.54 3.28
CA THR A 75 -7.79 -5.56 2.84
C THR A 75 -7.60 -5.94 1.38
N ALA A 76 -8.06 -7.13 0.98
CA ALA A 76 -8.02 -7.56 -0.42
C ALA A 76 -8.78 -6.59 -1.35
N ALA A 77 -9.87 -5.98 -0.86
CA ALA A 77 -10.62 -4.97 -1.60
C ALA A 77 -9.78 -3.71 -1.85
N GLN A 78 -9.05 -3.22 -0.85
CA GLN A 78 -8.16 -2.07 -1.00
C GLN A 78 -7.01 -2.37 -1.97
N VAL A 79 -6.39 -3.55 -1.89
CA VAL A 79 -5.34 -3.98 -2.82
C VAL A 79 -5.87 -4.03 -4.25
N LYS A 80 -7.07 -4.58 -4.45
CA LYS A 80 -7.73 -4.58 -5.77
C LYS A 80 -7.95 -3.15 -6.29
N THR A 81 -8.39 -2.23 -5.43
CA THR A 81 -8.54 -0.81 -5.80
C THR A 81 -7.22 -0.19 -6.27
N MET A 82 -6.07 -0.56 -5.67
CA MET A 82 -4.77 -0.07 -6.13
C MET A 82 -4.41 -0.60 -7.53
N PHE A 83 -4.78 -1.84 -7.85
CA PHE A 83 -4.65 -2.35 -9.23
C PHE A 83 -5.58 -1.63 -10.21
N GLU A 84 -6.77 -1.19 -9.79
CA GLU A 84 -7.64 -0.39 -10.65
C GLU A 84 -7.02 0.96 -11.02
N PHE A 85 -6.26 1.59 -10.11
CA PHE A 85 -5.47 2.79 -10.40
C PHE A 85 -4.31 2.51 -11.36
N LEU A 86 -3.69 1.33 -11.27
CA LEU A 86 -2.69 0.89 -12.24
C LEU A 86 -3.29 0.74 -13.64
N ASP A 87 -4.48 0.13 -13.73
CA ASP A 87 -5.18 -0.08 -15.00
C ASP A 87 -5.79 1.21 -15.57
N HIS A 88 -6.15 2.16 -14.70
CA HIS A 88 -6.75 3.45 -15.06
C HIS A 88 -6.00 4.61 -14.39
N PRO A 89 -4.84 5.04 -14.94
CA PRO A 89 -3.98 6.05 -14.30
C PRO A 89 -4.64 7.43 -14.10
N THR A 90 -5.76 7.70 -14.78
CA THR A 90 -6.54 8.95 -14.67
C THR A 90 -7.75 8.84 -13.74
N LYS A 91 -8.02 7.65 -13.15
CA LYS A 91 -9.09 7.46 -12.16
C LYS A 91 -8.98 8.50 -11.05
N GLU A 92 -10.09 9.09 -10.64
CA GLU A 92 -10.11 10.13 -9.60
C GLU A 92 -9.69 9.57 -8.23
N VAL A 93 -9.15 10.45 -7.38
CA VAL A 93 -8.74 10.10 -6.02
C VAL A 93 -9.97 9.70 -5.21
N ILE A 94 -9.89 8.59 -4.48
CA ILE A 94 -10.99 8.12 -3.64
C ILE A 94 -10.87 8.76 -2.25
N LEU A 95 -11.97 9.31 -1.74
CA LEU A 95 -12.09 9.90 -0.42
C LEU A 95 -13.35 9.34 0.26
N ASP A 96 -13.22 8.96 1.53
CA ASP A 96 -14.36 8.64 2.40
C ASP A 96 -14.74 9.80 3.34
#